data_AF-A0A179B3T3-F1
#
_entry.id   AF-A0A179B3T3-F1
#
_cell.length_a   1.000
_cell.length_b   1.000
_cell.length_c   1.000
_cell.angle_alpha   90.00
_cell.angle_beta   90.00
_cell.angle_gamma   90.00
#
_symmetry.space_group_name_H-M   'P 1'
#
loop_
_entity.id
_entity.type
_entity.pdbx_description
1 polymer ?
#
loop_
_entity_poly.entity_id
_entity_poly.type
_entity_poly.pdbx_seq_one_letter_code
_entity_poly.pdbx_strand_id
1 'polypeptide(L)'
;MSERTFKYNEASLANLTTLVENMSANVEDLISTARKKTDGQIGAWSRESSSRQAQIAFDQRLGNRTESLTQALDEAANALGDIKDLAHNTEVRNVAVMD
;
A
#
# COMPACT_ATOMS: atom_id res chain seq x y z
N MET A 1 5.93 -24.51 31.43
CA MET A 1 5.75 -24.92 30.02
C MET A 1 6.32 -23.80 29.17
N SER A 2 7.43 -24.06 28.47
CA SER A 2 8.11 -23.05 27.63
C SER A 2 7.15 -22.48 26.60
N GLU A 3 7.18 -21.17 26.39
CA GLU A 3 6.57 -20.46 25.27
C GLU A 3 6.88 -21.21 23.97
N ARG A 4 5.90 -21.95 23.45
CA ARG A 4 6.01 -22.66 22.17
C ARG A 4 5.65 -21.68 21.06
N THR A 5 6.47 -20.64 20.90
CA THR A 5 6.38 -19.67 19.81
C THR A 5 6.87 -20.33 18.51
N PHE A 6 5.97 -20.99 17.79
CA PHE A 6 6.30 -21.67 16.54
C PHE A 6 6.38 -20.68 15.37
N LYS A 7 7.62 -20.33 14.99
CA LYS A 7 8.09 -19.84 13.67
C LYS A 7 7.59 -18.52 13.10
N TYR A 8 6.41 -17.98 13.47
CA TYR A 8 5.92 -16.70 12.95
C TYR A 8 5.50 -15.79 14.09
N ASN A 9 6.12 -14.61 14.20
CA ASN A 9 5.67 -13.60 15.15
C ASN A 9 4.44 -12.90 14.55
N GLU A 10 3.25 -13.21 15.06
CA GLU A 10 1.99 -12.57 14.65
C GLU A 10 2.08 -11.04 14.69
N ALA A 11 2.79 -10.48 15.69
CA ALA A 11 3.02 -9.05 15.79
C ALA A 11 3.90 -8.51 14.65
N SER A 12 4.86 -9.30 14.14
CA SER A 12 5.66 -8.91 12.97
C SER A 12 4.84 -8.89 11.68
N LEU A 13 3.91 -9.83 11.49
CA LEU A 13 3.02 -9.85 10.34
C LEU A 13 2.02 -8.68 10.39
N ALA A 14 1.41 -8.44 11.56
CA ALA A 14 0.52 -7.29 11.76
C ALA A 14 1.25 -5.96 11.49
N ASN A 15 2.48 -5.80 11.99
CA ASN A 15 3.29 -4.62 11.71
C ASN A 15 3.62 -4.47 10.22
N LEU A 16 3.90 -5.57 9.52
CA LEU A 16 4.16 -5.54 8.09
C LEU A 16 2.92 -5.14 7.29
N THR A 17 1.73 -5.65 7.65
CA THR A 17 0.45 -5.23 7.04
C THR A 17 0.21 -3.74 7.24
N THR A 18 0.34 -3.23 8.48
CA THR A 18 0.20 -1.79 8.76
C THR A 18 1.21 -0.93 8.00
N LEU A 19 2.46 -1.41 7.83
CA LEU A 19 3.46 -0.71 7.03
C LEU A 19 3.05 -0.59 5.57
N VAL A 20 2.54 -1.68 4.96
CA VAL A 20 2.10 -1.71 3.56
C VAL A 20 0.89 -0.80 3.34
N GLU A 21 -0.10 -0.85 4.23
CA GLU A 21 -1.28 0.02 4.19
C GLU A 21 -0.88 1.50 4.30
N ASN A 22 0.01 1.83 5.25
CA ASN A 22 0.52 3.19 5.42
C ASN A 22 1.33 3.66 4.19
N MET A 23 2.10 2.78 3.57
CA MET A 23 2.81 3.11 2.33
C MET A 23 1.84 3.46 1.20
N SER A 24 0.74 2.72 1.05
CA SER A 24 -0.29 2.99 0.04
C SER A 24 -0.88 4.40 0.23
N ALA A 25 -1.33 4.71 1.45
CA ALA A 25 -1.89 6.02 1.79
C ALA A 25 -0.88 7.17 1.62
N ASN A 26 0.38 6.96 2.02
CA ASN A 26 1.43 7.97 1.89
C ASN A 26 1.78 8.28 0.43
N VAL A 27 1.78 7.27 -0.44
CA VAL A 27 2.02 7.45 -1.88
C VAL A 27 0.90 8.28 -2.51
N GLU A 28 -0.36 7.99 -2.18
CA GLU A 28 -1.50 8.76 -2.68
C GLU A 28 -1.44 10.23 -2.24
N ASP A 29 -1.16 10.49 -0.96
CA ASP A 29 -1.09 11.85 -0.43
C ASP A 29 0.07 12.65 -1.04
N LEU A 30 1.26 12.04 -1.14
CA LEU A 30 2.43 12.68 -1.73
C LEU A 30 2.18 13.08 -3.19
N ILE A 31 1.55 12.20 -3.97
CA ILE A 31 1.25 12.46 -5.38
C ILE A 31 0.14 13.49 -5.52
N SER A 32 -0.91 13.41 -4.69
CA SER A 32 -1.99 14.42 -4.64
C SER A 32 -1.44 15.81 -4.32
N THR A 33 -0.56 15.91 -3.33
CA THR A 33 0.11 17.14 -2.92
C THR A 33 1.00 17.69 -4.04
N ALA A 34 1.82 16.84 -4.67
CA ALA A 34 2.68 17.24 -5.78
C ALA A 34 1.86 17.77 -6.98
N ARG A 35 0.74 17.12 -7.32
CA ARG A 35 -0.17 17.58 -8.38
C ARG A 35 -0.79 18.93 -8.05
N LYS A 36 -1.36 19.10 -6.86
CA LYS A 36 -1.94 20.40 -6.42
C LYS A 36 -0.93 21.53 -6.47
N LYS A 37 0.31 21.27 -6.01
CA LYS A 37 1.40 22.26 -6.06
C LYS A 37 1.74 22.63 -7.51
N THR A 38 1.85 21.64 -8.37
CA THR A 38 2.13 21.87 -9.80
C THR A 38 1.02 22.68 -10.44
N ASP A 39 -0.25 22.27 -10.29
CA ASP A 39 -1.40 22.97 -10.85
C ASP A 39 -1.47 24.45 -10.45
N GLY A 40 -1.14 24.77 -9.20
CA GLY A 40 -1.05 26.16 -8.73
C GLY A 40 0.05 26.99 -9.42
N GLN A 41 1.17 26.37 -9.79
CA GLN A 41 2.29 27.03 -10.47
C GLN A 41 2.06 27.23 -11.97
N ILE A 42 1.34 26.30 -12.60
CA ILE A 42 1.10 26.32 -14.05
C ILE A 42 -0.29 26.81 -14.44
N GLY A 43 -1.06 27.35 -13.48
CA GLY A 43 -2.41 27.86 -13.71
C GLY A 43 -2.49 29.02 -14.71
N ALA A 44 -1.40 29.79 -14.86
CA ALA A 44 -1.30 30.88 -15.83
C ALA A 44 -0.93 30.42 -17.25
N TRP A 45 -0.58 29.14 -17.45
CA TRP A 45 -0.25 28.61 -18.77
C TRP A 45 -1.52 28.39 -19.59
N SER A 46 -1.50 28.80 -20.86
CA SER A 46 -2.56 28.44 -21.80
C SER A 46 -2.66 26.92 -21.92
N ARG A 47 -3.90 26.40 -21.90
CA ARG A 47 -4.20 24.97 -22.10
C ARG A 47 -3.72 24.44 -23.45
N GLU A 48 -3.59 25.31 -24.44
CA GLU A 48 -3.18 24.95 -25.80
C GLU A 48 -1.66 24.92 -25.96
N SER A 49 -0.91 25.43 -24.97
CA SER A 49 0.55 25.40 -25.04
C SER A 49 1.06 23.95 -24.98
N SER A 50 2.11 23.65 -25.75
CA SER A 50 2.75 22.33 -25.75
C SER A 50 3.20 21.91 -24.34
N SER A 51 3.67 22.86 -23.54
CA SER A 51 4.07 22.62 -22.15
C SER A 51 2.88 22.20 -21.27
N ARG A 52 1.72 22.84 -21.41
CA ARG A 52 0.52 22.46 -20.64
C ARG A 52 -0.05 21.11 -21.09
N GLN A 53 -0.02 20.80 -22.38
CA GLN A 53 -0.42 19.48 -22.88
C GLN A 53 0.53 18.37 -22.40
N ALA A 54 1.84 18.63 -22.40
CA ALA A 54 2.84 17.69 -21.88
C ALA A 54 2.62 17.41 -20.38
N GLN A 55 2.30 18.44 -19.58
CA GLN A 55 1.97 18.24 -18.17
C GLN A 55 0.71 17.38 -17.99
N ILE A 56 -0.36 17.66 -18.73
CA ILE A 56 -1.61 16.88 -18.63
C ILE A 56 -1.35 15.41 -18.94
N ALA A 57 -0.58 15.12 -20.00
CA ALA A 57 -0.21 13.75 -20.35
C ALA A 57 0.67 13.09 -19.27
N PHE A 58 1.58 13.84 -18.65
CA PHE A 58 2.38 13.36 -17.53
C PHE A 58 1.51 13.05 -16.31
N ASP A 59 0.59 13.95 -15.93
CA ASP A 59 -0.30 13.78 -14.78
C ASP A 59 -1.20 12.56 -14.94
N GLN A 60 -1.70 12.31 -16.15
CA GLN A 60 -2.47 11.09 -16.46
C GLN A 60 -1.63 9.83 -16.27
N ARG A 61 -0.40 9.81 -16.80
CA ARG A 61 0.50 8.66 -16.64
C ARG A 61 0.87 8.43 -15.17
N LEU A 62 1.13 9.52 -14.44
CA LEU A 62 1.44 9.46 -13.01
C LEU A 62 0.24 8.91 -12.22
N GLY A 63 -0.97 9.39 -12.49
CA GLY A 63 -2.20 8.87 -11.89
C GLY A 63 -2.36 7.37 -12.09
N ASN A 64 -2.27 6.89 -13.33
CA ASN A 64 -2.41 5.47 -13.64
C ASN A 64 -1.35 4.61 -12.95
N ARG A 65 -0.10 5.10 -12.85
CA ARG A 65 0.98 4.40 -12.14
C ARG A 65 0.82 4.40 -10.64
N THR A 66 0.24 5.46 -10.08
CA THR A 66 -0.10 5.55 -8.66
C THR A 66 -1.15 4.51 -8.32
N GLU A 67 -2.24 4.46 -9.09
CA GLU A 67 -3.32 3.50 -8.93
C GLU A 67 -2.83 2.05 -9.05
N SER A 68 -1.94 1.77 -10.02
CA SER A 68 -1.34 0.43 -10.14
C SER A 68 -0.50 0.05 -8.91
N LEU A 69 0.20 1.02 -8.30
CA LEU A 69 1.02 0.79 -7.13
C LEU A 69 0.17 0.59 -5.88
N THR A 70 -0.87 1.41 -5.67
CA THR A 70 -1.77 1.29 -4.53
C THR A 70 -2.52 -0.04 -4.58
N GLN A 71 -3.01 -0.45 -5.76
CA GLN A 71 -3.60 -1.77 -5.94
C GLN A 71 -2.62 -2.92 -5.58
N ALA A 72 -1.36 -2.85 -6.02
CA ALA A 72 -0.36 -3.87 -5.68
C ALA A 72 -0.04 -3.92 -4.18
N LEU A 73 -0.07 -2.76 -3.49
CA LEU A 73 0.10 -2.69 -2.05
C LEU A 73 -1.11 -3.27 -1.31
N ASP A 74 -2.33 -3.00 -1.77
CA ASP A 74 -3.55 -3.58 -1.20
C ASP A 74 -3.58 -5.11 -1.38
N GLU A 75 -3.18 -5.61 -2.56
CA GLU A 75 -3.01 -7.04 -2.81
C GLU A 75 -1.97 -7.67 -1.87
N ALA A 76 -0.86 -6.98 -1.61
CA ALA A 76 0.14 -7.43 -0.65
C ALA A 76 -0.38 -7.43 0.79
N ALA A 77 -1.14 -6.41 1.20
CA ALA A 77 -1.76 -6.35 2.52
C ALA A 77 -2.75 -7.50 2.73
N ASN A 78 -3.57 -7.81 1.73
CA ASN A 78 -4.50 -8.93 1.76
C ASN A 78 -3.77 -10.28 1.87
N ALA A 79 -2.72 -10.50 1.07
CA ALA A 79 -1.92 -11.72 1.14
C ALA A 79 -1.25 -11.90 2.51
N LEU A 80 -0.81 -10.82 3.16
CA LEU A 80 -0.31 -10.86 4.53
C LEU A 80 -1.40 -11.22 5.55
N GLY A 81 -2.63 -10.74 5.34
CA GLY A 81 -3.80 -11.14 6.11
C GLY A 81 -4.08 -12.64 6.02
N ASP A 82 -4.07 -13.19 4.81
CA ASP A 82 -4.27 -14.63 4.58
C ASP A 82 -3.19 -15.47 5.28
N ILE A 83 -1.92 -15.04 5.22
CA ILE A 83 -0.80 -15.71 5.92
C ILE A 83 -1.02 -15.69 7.43
N LYS A 84 -1.50 -14.56 7.98
CA LYS A 84 -1.82 -14.43 9.41
C LYS A 84 -2.92 -15.42 9.80
N ASP A 85 -4.00 -15.50 9.04
CA ASP A 85 -5.12 -16.38 9.33
C ASP A 85 -4.72 -17.86 9.25
N LEU A 86 -3.89 -18.23 8.26
CA LEU A 86 -3.34 -19.59 8.14
C LEU A 86 -2.43 -19.94 9.33
N ALA A 87 -1.58 -19.01 9.77
CA ALA A 87 -0.72 -19.19 10.93
C ALA A 87 -1.55 -19.42 12.19
N HIS A 88 -2.53 -18.54 12.45
CA HIS A 88 -3.42 -18.63 13.60
C HIS A 88 -4.21 -19.96 13.64
N ASN A 89 -4.82 -20.35 12.51
CA ASN A 89 -5.56 -21.60 12.41
C ASN A 89 -4.68 -22.85 12.65
N THR A 90 -3.43 -22.80 12.21
CA THR A 90 -2.46 -23.88 12.43
C THR A 90 -2.07 -23.98 13.90
N GLU A 91 -1.88 -22.84 14.58
CA GLU A 91 -1.58 -22.80 16.01
C GLU A 91 -2.74 -23.37 16.85
N VAL A 92 -3.97 -22.92 16.59
CA VAL A 92 -5.18 -23.42 17.29
C VAL A 92 -5.31 -24.93 17.15
N ARG A 93 -5.10 -25.48 15.94
CA ARG A 93 -5.15 -26.93 15.70
C ARG A 93 -4.05 -27.69 16.44
N ASN A 94 -2.82 -27.16 16.47
CA ASN A 94 -1.70 -27.81 17.15
C ASN A 94 -1.90 -27.84 18.66
N VAL A 95 -2.49 -26.79 19.25
CA VAL A 95 -2.88 -26.78 20.67
C VAL A 95 -3.97 -27.81 20.96
N ALA A 96 -5.00 -27.88 20.11
CA ALA A 96 -6.12 -28.81 20.29
C ALA A 96 -5.75 -30.30 20.18
N VAL A 97 -4.62 -30.64 19.54
CA VAL A 97 -4.10 -32.02 19.44
C VAL A 97 -3.16 -32.37 20.61
N MET A 98 -2.71 -31.37 21.36
CA MET A 98 -1.78 -31.54 22.50
C MET A 98 -2.48 -31.70 23.85
N ASP A 99 -3.77 -31.37 23.94
CA ASP A 99 -4.67 -31.71 25.05
C ASP A 99 -5.33 -33.09 24.81
#